data_AF-A0A7W3QPZ5-F1
#
_entry.id   AF-A0A7W3QPZ5-F1
#
_cell.length_a   1.000
_cell.length_b   1.000
_cell.length_c   1.000
_cell.angle_alpha   90.00
_cell.angle_beta   90.00
_cell.angle_gamma   90.00
#
_symmetry.space_group_name_H-M   'P 1'
#
loop_
_entity.id
_entity.type
_entity.pdbx_description
1 polymer ?
#
loop_
_entity_poly.entity_id
_entity_poly.type
_entity_poly.pdbx_seq_one_letter_code
_entity_poly.pdbx_strand_id
1 'polypeptide(L)'
;MNPQGWWGILLQGTISAVVGGVVAALTAWAVVAATRRHERRSALRAEARASAVRMYHLAGEMYGQLSRLASGERAPVPTTDGRDWLINATSLEIAMFAFDRDLGTRMSHALGEARRALERLDGDVEARDETAQAAAGSMLRLCDDLADWLMDGRHRAAVGAA
;
A
#
# COMPACT_ATOMS: atom_id res chain seq x y z
N MET A 1 1.00 24.10 -68.81
CA MET A 1 1.13 23.47 -67.47
C MET A 1 1.20 24.59 -66.45
N ASN A 2 0.14 24.79 -65.64
CA ASN A 2 0.08 25.93 -64.73
C ASN A 2 1.13 25.77 -63.61
N PRO A 3 2.14 26.66 -63.52
CA PRO A 3 3.16 26.63 -62.47
C PRO A 3 2.60 27.01 -61.08
N GLN A 4 1.29 27.23 -60.97
CA GLN A 4 0.60 27.53 -59.72
C GLN A 4 0.14 26.27 -58.95
N GLY A 5 0.04 25.11 -59.60
CA GLY A 5 -0.42 23.87 -58.94
C GLY A 5 0.64 23.14 -58.11
N TRP A 6 1.92 23.24 -58.47
CA TRP A 6 2.99 22.47 -57.81
C TRP A 6 3.35 23.03 -56.41
N TRP A 7 3.24 24.35 -56.22
CA TRP A 7 3.42 25.00 -54.92
C TRP A 7 2.36 24.58 -53.91
N GLY A 8 1.10 24.40 -54.34
CA GLY A 8 0.02 23.91 -53.49
C GLY A 8 0.24 22.48 -53.00
N ILE A 9 0.78 21.60 -53.85
CA ILE A 9 1.12 20.21 -53.49
C ILE A 9 2.27 20.17 -52.48
N LEU A 10 3.28 21.03 -52.64
CA LEU A 10 4.39 21.15 -51.68
C LEU A 10 3.93 21.70 -50.33
N LEU A 11 3.08 22.73 -50.32
CA LEU A 11 2.54 23.34 -49.10
C LEU A 11 1.59 22.39 -48.37
N GLN A 12 0.77 21.63 -49.10
CA GLN A 12 -0.10 20.62 -48.53
C GLN A 12 0.70 19.43 -47.98
N GLY A 13 1.78 19.03 -48.67
CA GLY A 13 2.72 18.00 -48.21
C GLY A 13 3.43 18.39 -46.91
N THR A 14 3.95 19.61 -46.81
CA THR A 14 4.62 20.08 -45.58
C THR A 14 3.66 20.25 -44.42
N ILE A 15 2.43 20.75 -44.64
CA ILE A 15 1.41 20.84 -43.60
C ILE A 15 1.05 19.44 -43.08
N SER A 16 0.85 18.45 -43.97
CA SER A 16 0.55 17.08 -43.55
C SER A 16 1.70 16.43 -42.77
N ALA A 17 2.95 16.70 -43.13
CA ALA A 17 4.12 16.20 -42.41
C ALA A 17 4.24 16.84 -41.01
N VAL A 18 3.97 18.14 -40.88
CA VAL A 18 3.98 18.84 -39.59
C VAL A 18 2.87 18.30 -38.68
N VAL A 19 1.65 18.16 -39.20
CA VAL A 19 0.51 17.61 -38.43
C VAL A 19 0.80 16.17 -38.00
N GLY A 20 1.30 15.33 -38.91
CA GLY A 20 1.70 13.95 -38.60
C GLY A 20 2.80 13.87 -37.53
N GLY A 21 3.81 14.74 -37.62
CA GLY A 21 4.88 14.84 -36.63
C GLY A 21 4.38 15.25 -35.24
N VAL A 22 3.46 16.22 -35.17
CA VAL A 22 2.85 16.66 -33.90
C VAL A 22 2.01 15.55 -33.26
N VAL A 23 1.19 14.84 -34.05
CA VAL A 23 0.37 13.73 -33.54
C VAL A 23 1.26 12.58 -33.04
N ALA A 24 2.31 12.24 -33.78
CA ALA A 24 3.27 11.22 -33.37
C ALA A 24 3.98 11.60 -32.05
N ALA A 25 4.39 12.86 -31.91
CA ALA A 25 5.01 13.37 -30.69
C ALA A 25 4.06 13.32 -29.47
N LEU A 26 2.80 13.73 -29.65
CA LEU A 26 1.78 13.66 -28.59
C LEU A 26 1.48 12.21 -28.19
N THR A 27 1.40 11.31 -29.17
CA THR A 27 1.16 9.87 -28.91
C THR A 27 2.34 9.26 -28.16
N ALA A 28 3.58 9.53 -28.60
CA ALA A 28 4.78 9.08 -27.90
C ALA A 28 4.85 9.63 -26.47
N TRP A 29 4.56 10.91 -26.28
CA TRP A 29 4.48 11.53 -24.95
C TRP A 29 3.41 10.87 -24.08
N ALA A 30 2.21 10.64 -24.62
CA ALA A 30 1.12 10.00 -23.90
C ALA A 30 1.47 8.57 -23.49
N VAL A 31 2.10 7.79 -24.37
CA VAL A 31 2.58 6.44 -24.07
C VAL A 31 3.65 6.48 -22.98
N VAL A 32 4.65 7.36 -23.07
CA VAL A 32 5.71 7.49 -22.06
C VAL A 32 5.16 7.96 -20.71
N ALA A 33 4.20 8.88 -20.72
CA ALA A 33 3.53 9.33 -19.51
C ALA A 33 2.71 8.19 -18.87
N ALA A 34 2.01 7.40 -19.69
CA ALA A 34 1.26 6.24 -19.24
C ALA A 34 2.18 5.15 -18.67
N THR A 35 3.29 4.81 -19.33
CA THR A 35 4.24 3.81 -18.85
C THR A 35 4.92 4.26 -17.56
N ARG A 36 5.41 5.50 -17.48
CA ARG A 36 5.99 6.04 -16.23
C ARG A 36 4.99 6.03 -15.07
N ARG A 37 3.73 6.36 -15.34
CA ARG A 37 2.66 6.32 -14.33
C ARG A 37 2.39 4.88 -13.88
N HIS A 38 2.40 3.92 -14.81
CA HIS A 38 2.24 2.51 -14.52
C HIS A 38 3.41 1.96 -13.69
N GLU A 39 4.65 2.22 -14.10
CA GLU A 39 5.87 1.82 -13.37
C GLU A 39 5.88 2.36 -11.95
N ARG A 40 5.58 3.66 -11.77
CA ARG A 40 5.49 4.28 -10.45
C ARG A 40 4.44 3.60 -9.58
N ARG A 41 3.27 3.29 -10.14
CA ARG A 41 2.19 2.62 -9.39
C ARG A 41 2.56 1.19 -9.00
N SER A 42 3.25 0.47 -9.89
CA SER A 42 3.74 -0.88 -9.62
C SER A 42 4.82 -0.89 -8.54
N ALA A 43 5.75 0.06 -8.56
CA ALA A 43 6.76 0.24 -7.52
C ALA A 43 6.14 0.52 -6.15
N LEU A 44 5.21 1.48 -6.08
CA LEU A 44 4.49 1.80 -4.83
C LEU A 44 3.69 0.60 -4.30
N ARG A 45 3.07 -0.18 -5.19
CA ARG A 45 2.35 -1.39 -4.80
C ARG A 45 3.28 -2.46 -4.23
N ALA A 46 4.47 -2.62 -4.80
CA ALA A 46 5.47 -3.56 -4.31
C ALA A 46 5.99 -3.14 -2.93
N GLU A 47 6.26 -1.85 -2.73
CA GLU A 47 6.68 -1.30 -1.45
C GLU A 47 5.60 -1.47 -0.37
N ALA A 48 4.35 -1.10 -0.69
CA ALA A 48 3.21 -1.29 0.21
C ALA A 48 3.04 -2.77 0.60
N ARG A 49 3.24 -3.70 -0.35
CA ARG A 49 3.18 -5.14 -0.07
C ARG A 49 4.31 -5.61 0.84
N ALA A 50 5.53 -5.15 0.58
CA ALA A 50 6.68 -5.50 1.40
C ALA A 50 6.50 -5.00 2.84
N SER A 51 6.02 -3.77 3.02
CA SER A 51 5.71 -3.22 4.36
C SER A 51 4.56 -3.97 5.03
N ALA A 52 3.49 -4.31 4.30
CA ALA A 52 2.37 -5.08 4.84
C ALA A 52 2.79 -6.48 5.32
N VAL A 53 3.64 -7.19 4.57
CA VAL A 53 4.15 -8.50 4.97
C VAL A 53 4.97 -8.41 6.25
N ARG A 54 5.85 -7.40 6.38
CA ARG A 54 6.63 -7.21 7.61
C ARG A 54 5.73 -6.91 8.80
N MET A 55 4.73 -6.03 8.62
CA MET A 55 3.79 -5.72 9.69
C MET A 55 2.92 -6.93 10.05
N TYR A 56 2.45 -7.70 9.06
CA TYR A 56 1.67 -8.91 9.28
C TYR A 56 2.44 -9.94 10.11
N HIS A 57 3.73 -10.13 9.80
CA HIS A 57 4.59 -11.01 10.58
C HIS A 57 4.74 -10.54 12.02
N LEU A 58 5.06 -9.25 12.23
CA LEU A 58 5.19 -8.67 13.56
C LEU A 58 3.89 -8.76 14.36
N ALA A 59 2.76 -8.44 13.74
CA ALA A 59 1.45 -8.54 14.35
C ALA A 59 1.11 -9.99 14.72
N GLY A 60 1.44 -10.95 13.87
CA GLY A 60 1.26 -12.38 14.15
C GLY A 60 2.09 -12.86 15.35
N GLU A 61 3.34 -12.41 15.47
CA GLU A 61 4.19 -12.74 16.62
C GLU A 61 3.63 -12.15 17.92
N MET A 62 3.22 -10.87 17.88
CA MET A 62 2.61 -10.20 19.03
C MET A 62 1.28 -10.87 19.41
N TYR A 63 0.44 -11.24 18.44
CA TYR A 63 -0.79 -12.00 18.68
C TYR A 63 -0.51 -13.32 19.39
N GLY A 64 0.49 -14.08 18.94
CA GLY A 64 0.88 -15.33 19.60
C GLY A 64 1.37 -15.13 21.04
N GLN A 65 2.11 -14.06 21.31
CA GLN A 65 2.54 -13.69 22.67
C GLN A 65 1.35 -13.30 23.55
N LEU A 66 0.44 -12.47 23.04
CA LEU A 66 -0.76 -12.01 23.76
C LEU A 66 -1.73 -13.16 24.03
N SER A 67 -1.88 -14.10 23.10
CA SER A 67 -2.72 -15.28 23.30
C SER A 67 -2.19 -16.18 24.42
N ARG A 68 -0.86 -16.35 24.50
CA ARG A 68 -0.21 -17.07 25.61
C ARG A 68 -0.37 -16.33 26.94
N LEU A 69 -0.25 -15.00 26.94
CA LEU A 69 -0.51 -14.19 28.13
C LEU A 69 -1.95 -14.36 28.62
N ALA A 70 -2.91 -14.29 27.70
CA ALA A 70 -4.34 -14.46 28.01
C ALA A 70 -4.68 -15.87 28.51
N SER A 71 -3.89 -16.90 28.16
CA SER A 71 -4.03 -18.26 28.69
C SER A 71 -3.29 -18.49 30.00
N GLY A 72 -2.73 -17.45 30.62
CA GLY A 72 -1.97 -17.52 31.87
C GLY A 72 -0.54 -18.07 31.71
N GLU A 73 -0.05 -18.25 30.48
CA GLU A 73 1.32 -18.67 30.24
C GLU A 73 2.30 -17.50 30.41
N ARG A 74 3.53 -17.83 30.82
CA ARG A 74 4.59 -16.84 30.97
C ARG A 74 5.17 -16.50 29.59
N ALA A 75 4.74 -15.39 29.01
CA ALA A 75 5.26 -14.84 27.77
C ALA A 75 5.72 -13.38 27.96
N PRO A 76 6.64 -12.87 27.11
CA PRO A 76 6.97 -11.45 27.11
C PRO A 76 5.75 -10.62 26.69
N VAL A 77 5.54 -9.47 27.34
CA VAL A 77 4.51 -8.51 26.93
C VAL A 77 5.03 -7.75 25.73
N PRO A 78 4.37 -7.86 24.56
CA PRO A 78 4.77 -7.06 23.41
C PRO A 78 4.49 -5.58 23.68
N THR A 79 5.44 -4.73 23.29
CA THR A 79 5.33 -3.28 23.49
C THR A 79 5.37 -2.54 22.15
N THR A 80 4.74 -1.37 22.12
CA THR A 80 4.78 -0.48 20.95
C THR A 80 5.96 0.48 20.95
N ASP A 81 6.72 0.53 22.05
CA ASP A 81 7.88 1.40 22.20
C ASP A 81 9.14 0.79 21.60
N GLY A 82 9.07 -0.48 21.20
CA GLY A 82 10.13 -1.16 20.47
C GLY A 82 10.39 -0.51 19.12
N ARG A 83 11.68 -0.44 18.75
CA ARG A 83 12.14 0.01 17.43
C ARG A 83 11.41 -0.70 16.29
N ASP A 84 11.15 -2.00 16.44
CA ASP A 84 10.55 -2.83 15.40
C ASP A 84 9.10 -2.45 15.15
N TRP A 85 8.31 -2.18 16.19
CA TRP A 85 6.94 -1.67 16.03
C TRP A 85 6.95 -0.33 15.30
N LEU A 86 7.74 0.62 15.77
CA LEU A 86 7.80 1.97 15.20
C LEU A 86 8.18 1.93 13.71
N ILE A 87 9.23 1.18 13.36
CA ILE A 87 9.70 1.09 11.97
C ILE A 87 8.64 0.44 11.09
N ASN A 88 8.05 -0.68 11.51
CA ASN A 88 7.09 -1.41 10.68
C ASN A 88 5.76 -0.66 10.54
N ALA A 89 5.22 -0.11 11.63
CA ALA A 89 4.00 0.69 11.59
C ALA A 89 4.17 1.94 10.72
N THR A 90 5.24 2.72 10.92
CA THR A 90 5.50 3.93 10.13
C THR A 90 5.74 3.61 8.65
N SER A 91 6.54 2.57 8.36
CA SER A 91 6.81 2.15 6.98
C SER A 91 5.55 1.65 6.27
N LEU A 92 4.65 1.00 7.01
CA LEU A 92 3.36 0.57 6.51
C LEU A 92 2.48 1.78 6.19
N GLU A 93 2.31 2.70 7.14
CA GLU A 93 1.48 3.89 6.93
C GLU A 93 1.95 4.71 5.73
N ILE A 94 3.25 5.01 5.64
CA ILE A 94 3.83 5.76 4.52
C ILE A 94 3.52 5.06 3.19
N ALA A 95 3.80 3.75 3.11
CA ALA A 95 3.61 3.02 1.87
C ALA A 95 2.13 2.89 1.47
N MET A 96 1.24 2.73 2.45
CA MET A 96 -0.21 2.69 2.21
C MET A 96 -0.74 4.03 1.75
N PHE A 97 -0.41 5.14 2.42
CA PHE A 97 -0.82 6.49 2.01
C PHE A 97 -0.24 6.89 0.65
N ALA A 98 0.99 6.49 0.34
CA ALA A 98 1.60 6.75 -0.96
C ALA A 98 0.91 5.97 -2.10
N PHE A 99 0.39 4.78 -1.81
CA PHE A 99 -0.32 3.97 -2.79
C PHE A 99 -1.78 4.40 -2.97
N ASP A 100 -2.52 4.57 -1.87
CA ASP A 100 -3.95 4.89 -1.85
C ASP A 100 -4.37 5.51 -0.51
N ARG A 101 -5.04 6.68 -0.56
CA ARG A 101 -5.39 7.44 0.65
C ARG A 101 -6.37 6.70 1.56
N ASP A 102 -7.39 6.08 1.00
CA ASP A 102 -8.44 5.40 1.77
C ASP A 102 -7.89 4.14 2.43
N LEU A 103 -7.02 3.42 1.73
CA LEU A 103 -6.25 2.33 2.30
C LEU A 103 -5.35 2.80 3.45
N GLY A 104 -4.62 3.90 3.25
CA GLY A 104 -3.79 4.51 4.29
C GLY A 104 -4.59 4.85 5.56
N THR A 105 -5.76 5.49 5.40
CA THR A 105 -6.63 5.82 6.53
C THR A 105 -7.14 4.58 7.28
N ARG A 106 -7.62 3.56 6.56
CA ARG A 106 -8.08 2.31 7.20
C ARG A 106 -6.97 1.61 7.97
N MET A 107 -5.79 1.50 7.35
CA MET A 107 -4.67 0.80 7.97
C MET A 107 -4.08 1.56 9.16
N SER A 108 -4.01 2.89 9.08
CA SER A 108 -3.63 3.75 10.22
C SER A 108 -4.61 3.61 11.39
N HIS A 109 -5.92 3.51 11.11
CA HIS A 109 -6.91 3.26 12.14
C HIS A 109 -6.71 1.91 12.83
N ALA A 110 -6.52 0.84 12.06
CA ALA A 110 -6.27 -0.51 12.58
C ALA A 110 -4.98 -0.57 13.43
N LEU A 111 -3.89 0.05 12.95
CA LEU A 111 -2.64 0.20 13.71
C LEU A 111 -2.85 0.97 15.02
N GLY A 112 -3.61 2.06 14.96
CA GLY A 112 -3.95 2.87 16.13
C GLY A 112 -4.80 2.11 17.15
N GLU A 113 -5.74 1.28 16.71
CA GLU A 113 -6.51 0.38 17.59
C GLU A 113 -5.60 -0.64 18.27
N ALA A 114 -4.76 -1.34 17.50
CA ALA A 114 -3.82 -2.33 18.02
C ALA A 114 -2.84 -1.70 19.03
N ARG A 115 -2.29 -0.51 18.71
CA ARG A 115 -1.42 0.25 19.61
C ARG A 115 -2.12 0.59 20.92
N ARG A 116 -3.32 1.18 20.87
CA ARG A 116 -4.06 1.54 22.09
C ARG A 116 -4.41 0.30 22.92
N ALA A 117 -4.65 -0.84 22.28
CA ALA A 117 -4.91 -2.09 23.00
C ALA A 117 -3.67 -2.59 23.74
N LEU A 118 -2.49 -2.50 23.12
CA LEU A 118 -1.21 -2.80 23.78
C LEU A 118 -0.88 -1.82 24.92
N GLU A 119 -1.11 -0.52 24.72
CA GLU A 119 -0.87 0.51 25.76
C GLU A 119 -1.76 0.29 27.00
N ARG A 120 -2.99 -0.25 26.84
CA ARG A 120 -3.85 -0.61 27.97
C ARG A 120 -3.32 -1.81 28.76
N LEU A 121 -2.75 -2.80 28.08
CA LEU A 121 -2.15 -3.97 28.71
C LEU A 121 -0.94 -3.61 29.56
N ASP A 122 -0.15 -2.61 29.15
CA ASP A 122 1.03 -2.17 29.90
C ASP A 122 0.65 -1.41 31.19
N GLY A 123 -0.51 -0.74 31.21
CA GLY A 123 -0.96 0.07 32.34
C GLY A 123 -1.71 -0.67 33.46
N ASP A 124 -2.31 -1.83 33.19
CA ASP A 124 -3.21 -2.51 34.13
C ASP A 124 -2.73 -3.93 34.49
N VAL A 125 -2.13 -4.05 35.68
CA VAL A 125 -1.57 -5.31 36.18
C VAL A 125 -2.67 -6.23 36.75
N GLU A 126 -3.80 -5.68 37.21
CA GLU A 126 -4.88 -6.44 37.86
C GLU A 126 -5.83 -7.07 36.83
N ALA A 127 -6.05 -6.42 35.69
CA ALA A 127 -6.89 -6.91 34.59
C ALA A 127 -6.11 -7.55 33.43
N ARG A 128 -4.92 -8.09 33.70
CA ARG A 128 -3.95 -8.51 32.68
C ARG A 128 -4.49 -9.55 31.68
N ASP A 129 -5.34 -10.48 32.13
CA ASP A 129 -5.88 -11.54 31.27
C ASP A 129 -6.92 -11.00 30.28
N GLU A 130 -7.87 -10.19 30.76
CA GLU A 130 -8.91 -9.55 29.92
C GLU A 130 -8.29 -8.53 28.95
N THR A 131 -7.34 -7.73 29.42
CA THR A 131 -6.62 -6.75 28.59
C THR A 131 -5.73 -7.44 27.56
N ALA A 132 -5.08 -8.56 27.90
CA ALA A 132 -4.31 -9.37 26.96
C ALA A 132 -5.22 -9.98 25.87
N GLN A 133 -6.41 -10.44 26.24
CA GLN A 133 -7.39 -10.97 25.27
C GLN A 133 -7.92 -9.88 24.33
N ALA A 134 -8.20 -8.68 24.84
CA ALA A 134 -8.58 -7.53 24.02
C ALA A 134 -7.46 -7.07 23.08
N ALA A 135 -6.22 -7.07 23.55
CA ALA A 135 -5.03 -6.77 22.75
C ALA A 135 -4.80 -7.85 21.67
N ALA A 136 -4.92 -9.14 22.02
CA ALA A 136 -4.85 -10.24 21.06
C ALA A 136 -5.92 -10.10 19.97
N GLY A 137 -7.17 -9.82 20.34
CA GLY A 137 -8.26 -9.63 19.39
C GLY A 137 -8.06 -8.41 18.47
N SER A 138 -7.41 -7.35 18.96
CA SER A 138 -7.07 -6.18 18.14
C SER A 138 -5.92 -6.49 17.17
N MET A 139 -4.93 -7.25 17.61
CA MET A 139 -3.81 -7.68 16.78
C MET A 139 -4.23 -8.69 15.70
N LEU A 140 -5.15 -9.60 16.04
CA LEU A 140 -5.73 -10.54 15.08
C LEU A 140 -6.50 -9.80 13.98
N ARG A 141 -7.34 -8.82 14.35
CA ARG A 141 -8.03 -7.96 13.37
C ARG A 141 -7.07 -7.24 12.44
N LEU A 142 -5.96 -6.71 12.96
CA LEU A 142 -4.91 -6.11 12.13
C LEU A 142 -4.29 -7.15 11.16
N CYS A 143 -4.02 -8.37 11.62
CA CYS A 143 -3.56 -9.46 10.77
C CYS A 143 -4.57 -9.79 9.67
N ASP A 144 -5.85 -9.86 10.00
CA ASP A 144 -6.93 -10.15 9.05
C ASP A 144 -7.07 -9.05 8.00
N ASP A 145 -7.04 -7.77 8.40
CA ASP A 145 -7.08 -6.63 7.48
C ASP A 145 -5.87 -6.61 6.52
N LEU A 146 -4.68 -6.93 7.04
CA LEU A 146 -3.46 -7.04 6.25
C LEU A 146 -3.50 -8.24 5.30
N ALA A 147 -3.97 -9.39 5.79
CA ALA A 147 -4.13 -10.60 5.00
C ALA A 147 -5.13 -10.35 3.88
N ASP A 148 -6.33 -9.84 4.20
CA ASP A 148 -7.35 -9.50 3.21
C ASP A 148 -6.77 -8.61 2.11
N TRP A 149 -6.10 -7.52 2.47
CA TRP A 149 -5.48 -6.66 1.46
C TRP A 149 -4.40 -7.35 0.61
N LEU A 150 -3.55 -8.17 1.23
CA LEU A 150 -2.51 -8.95 0.52
C LEU A 150 -3.13 -9.97 -0.45
N MET A 151 -4.23 -10.60 -0.05
CA MET A 151 -4.98 -11.61 -0.82
C MET A 151 -5.81 -10.96 -1.94
N ASP A 152 -6.56 -9.93 -1.63
CA ASP A 152 -7.45 -9.19 -2.53
C ASP A 152 -6.64 -8.41 -3.58
N GLY A 153 -5.41 -8.03 -3.22
CA GLY A 153 -4.41 -7.56 -4.16
C GLY A 153 -4.06 -8.57 -5.26
N ARG A 154 -4.24 -9.89 -5.07
CA ARG A 154 -4.08 -10.88 -6.16
C ARG A 154 -5.24 -10.83 -7.14
N HIS A 155 -6.46 -10.62 -6.67
CA HIS A 155 -7.66 -10.63 -7.52
C HIS A 155 -7.75 -9.38 -8.40
N ARG A 156 -7.40 -8.20 -7.88
CA ARG A 156 -7.31 -6.96 -8.70
C ARG A 156 -6.17 -6.99 -9.73
N ALA A 157 -5.12 -7.78 -9.52
CA ALA A 157 -4.04 -7.94 -10.49
C ALA A 157 -4.45 -8.91 -11.63
N ALA A 158 -5.27 -9.92 -11.34
CA ALA A 158 -5.81 -10.83 -12.35
C ALA A 158 -6.87 -10.17 -13.25
N VAL A 159 -7.70 -9.27 -12.70
CA VAL A 159 -8.75 -8.56 -13.47
C VAL A 159 -8.20 -7.40 -14.31
N GLY A 160 -7.07 -6.80 -13.93
CA GLY A 160 -6.44 -5.71 -14.69
C GLY A 160 -5.52 -6.16 -15.84
N ALA A 161 -5.39 -7.47 -16.08
CA ALA A 161 -4.57 -8.07 -17.12
C ALA A 161 -5.38 -8.79 -18.21
N ALA A 162 -6.72 -8.66 -18.17
CA ALA A 162 -7.67 -9.14 -19.18
C ALA A 162 -8.31 -7.94 -19.89
#